data_AF-A0A972G1I4-F1
#
_entry.id   AF-A0A972G1I4-F1
#
_cell.length_a   1.000
_cell.length_b   1.000
_cell.length_c   1.000
_cell.angle_alpha   90.00
_cell.angle_beta   90.00
_cell.angle_gamma   90.00
#
_symmetry.space_group_name_H-M   'P 1'
#
loop_
_entity.id
_entity.type
_entity.pdbx_description
1 polymer ?
#
loop_
_entity_poly.entity_id
_entity_poly.type
_entity_poly.pdbx_seq_one_letter_code
_entity_poly.pdbx_strand_id
1 'polypeptide(L)'
;MNDTVAMERISELEGRLAVALDRISSGVGTLKTQSGAGGGDIEAAAAALAEAETRAAELAARLADAEGDGGSALAEAQEALDAEQSANAALTEQLRALEASRQASQDEAARLTAAHEEKMAELTGELTESRAANEELRAQIAERDAAPAIAEPDPEDKATIERLEGEVEILRRRVKRLRGEAATAREQRDEAQDILDELRSGDGDGATEAALRVELRELRLANAELRDTSQEMRQIVAQGETVDPDLLNASMAAELVALKAERAAEAAEMQQIVDELTPLVSGDSANA
;
A
#
# COMPACT_ATOMS: atom_id res chain seq x y z
N MET A 1 -19.79 43.14 -136.09
CA MET A 1 -18.58 42.46 -135.58
C MET A 1 -18.30 42.71 -134.10
N ASN A 2 -18.95 43.68 -133.42
CA ASN A 2 -18.73 43.91 -131.97
C ASN A 2 -19.57 43.02 -131.03
N ASP A 3 -20.77 42.57 -131.41
CA ASP A 3 -21.65 41.78 -130.53
C ASP A 3 -21.17 40.33 -130.32
N THR A 4 -20.50 39.74 -131.31
CA THR A 4 -19.94 38.38 -131.20
C THR A 4 -18.77 38.33 -130.21
N VAL A 5 -17.94 39.38 -130.19
CA VAL A 5 -16.81 39.51 -129.26
C VAL A 5 -17.28 39.78 -127.82
N ALA A 6 -18.40 40.50 -127.64
CA ALA A 6 -18.99 40.71 -126.32
C ALA A 6 -19.58 39.43 -125.74
N MET A 7 -20.24 38.60 -126.56
CA MET A 7 -20.84 37.34 -126.12
C MET A 7 -19.77 36.29 -125.75
N GLU A 8 -18.67 36.21 -126.51
CA GLU A 8 -17.53 35.34 -126.19
C GLU A 8 -16.88 35.71 -124.84
N ARG A 9 -16.74 37.00 -124.52
CA ARG A 9 -16.20 37.46 -123.23
C ARG A 9 -17.12 37.11 -122.06
N ILE A 10 -18.44 37.17 -122.25
CA ILE A 10 -19.41 36.78 -121.21
C ILE A 10 -19.31 35.27 -120.96
N SER A 11 -19.26 34.44 -122.00
CA SER A 11 -19.10 32.99 -121.84
C SER A 11 -17.73 32.61 -121.25
N GLU A 12 -16.66 33.34 -121.56
CA GLU A 12 -15.36 33.15 -120.92
C GLU A 12 -15.39 33.51 -119.42
N LEU A 13 -16.08 34.60 -119.07
CA LEU A 13 -16.28 35.01 -117.68
C LEU A 13 -17.14 33.99 -116.93
N GLU A 14 -18.23 33.50 -117.52
CA GLU A 14 -19.10 32.47 -116.94
C GLU A 14 -18.33 31.16 -116.72
N GLY A 15 -17.51 30.72 -117.67
CA GLY A 15 -16.65 29.55 -117.51
C GLY A 15 -15.63 29.72 -116.38
N ARG A 16 -15.01 30.90 -116.27
CA ARG A 16 -14.10 31.22 -115.15
C ARG A 16 -14.83 31.29 -113.82
N LEU A 17 -16.06 31.80 -113.79
CA LEU A 17 -16.87 31.89 -112.58
C LEU A 17 -17.33 30.49 -112.12
N ALA A 18 -17.71 29.61 -113.04
CA ALA A 18 -18.04 28.23 -112.75
C ALA A 18 -16.85 27.46 -112.18
N VAL A 19 -15.66 27.61 -112.78
CA VAL A 19 -14.41 27.01 -112.28
C VAL A 19 -14.02 27.59 -110.92
N ALA A 20 -14.19 28.90 -110.71
CA ALA A 20 -13.93 29.53 -109.43
C ALA A 20 -14.89 29.05 -108.34
N LEU A 21 -16.18 28.90 -108.67
CA LEU A 21 -17.20 28.39 -107.74
C LEU A 21 -16.98 26.92 -107.39
N ASP A 22 -16.59 26.08 -108.35
CA ASP A 22 -16.29 24.67 -108.09
C ASP A 22 -15.02 24.50 -107.24
N ARG A 23 -14.02 25.36 -107.44
CA ARG A 23 -12.83 25.44 -106.60
C ARG A 23 -13.12 25.95 -105.20
N ILE A 24 -14.05 26.91 -105.05
CA ILE A 24 -14.50 27.39 -103.74
C ILE A 24 -15.32 26.31 -103.05
N SER A 25 -16.21 25.62 -103.77
CA SER A 25 -17.02 24.52 -103.23
C SER A 25 -16.15 23.37 -102.72
N SER A 26 -15.16 22.93 -103.51
CA SER A 26 -14.17 21.93 -103.09
C SER A 26 -13.27 22.44 -101.95
N GLY A 27 -12.85 23.70 -101.99
CA GLY A 27 -12.11 24.36 -100.91
C GLY A 27 -12.90 24.41 -99.59
N VAL A 28 -14.19 24.75 -99.64
CA VAL A 28 -15.08 24.76 -98.47
C VAL A 28 -15.36 23.34 -97.97
N GLY A 29 -15.47 22.36 -98.88
CA GLY A 29 -15.58 20.94 -98.52
C GLY A 29 -14.35 20.43 -97.74
N THR A 30 -13.15 20.74 -98.25
CA THR A 30 -11.88 20.36 -97.58
C THR A 30 -11.69 21.07 -96.24
N LEU A 31 -12.00 22.37 -96.14
CA LEU A 31 -11.96 23.09 -94.86
C LEU A 31 -12.96 22.53 -93.86
N LYS A 32 -14.17 22.15 -94.30
CA LYS A 32 -15.19 21.56 -93.43
C LYS A 32 -14.79 20.18 -92.92
N THR A 33 -14.04 19.42 -93.73
CA THR A 33 -13.50 18.11 -93.35
C THR A 33 -12.32 18.28 -92.38
N GLN A 34 -11.44 19.27 -92.61
CA GLN A 34 -10.34 19.62 -91.70
C GLN A 34 -10.84 20.20 -90.36
N SER A 35 -11.87 21.04 -90.35
CA SER A 35 -12.49 21.54 -89.12
C SER A 35 -13.25 20.44 -88.37
N GLY A 36 -13.76 19.43 -89.07
CA GLY A 36 -14.36 18.23 -88.45
C GLY A 36 -13.32 17.33 -87.80
N ALA A 37 -12.13 17.18 -88.40
CA ALA A 37 -11.02 16.42 -87.83
C ALA A 37 -10.37 17.15 -86.63
N GLY A 38 -10.10 18.46 -86.76
CA GLY A 38 -9.55 19.26 -85.66
C GLY A 38 -10.53 19.50 -84.51
N GLY A 39 -11.85 19.49 -84.78
CA GLY A 39 -12.88 19.50 -83.75
C GLY A 39 -12.81 18.26 -82.86
N GLY A 40 -12.66 17.07 -83.46
CA GLY A 40 -12.54 15.81 -82.72
C GLY A 40 -11.27 15.71 -81.86
N ASP A 41 -10.14 16.23 -82.35
CA ASP A 41 -8.88 16.27 -81.57
C ASP A 41 -8.95 17.25 -80.38
N ILE A 42 -9.61 18.40 -80.56
CA ILE A 42 -9.84 19.37 -79.48
C ILE A 42 -10.81 18.81 -78.45
N GLU A 43 -11.86 18.11 -78.89
CA GLU A 43 -12.86 17.49 -78.01
C GLU A 43 -12.26 16.31 -77.23
N ALA A 44 -11.36 15.52 -77.85
CA ALA A 44 -10.60 14.48 -77.18
C ALA A 44 -9.59 15.03 -76.16
N ALA A 45 -8.89 16.13 -76.49
CA ALA A 45 -7.99 16.81 -75.57
C ALA A 45 -8.74 17.45 -74.38
N ALA A 46 -9.92 18.03 -74.62
CA ALA A 46 -10.78 18.57 -73.58
C ALA A 46 -11.30 17.47 -72.65
N ALA A 47 -11.67 16.31 -73.19
CA ALA A 47 -12.08 15.15 -72.40
C ALA A 47 -10.92 14.60 -71.54
N ALA A 48 -9.71 14.52 -72.09
CA ALA A 48 -8.51 14.08 -71.36
C ALA A 48 -8.11 15.07 -70.26
N LEU A 49 -8.26 16.38 -70.50
CA LEU A 49 -8.03 17.41 -69.49
C LEU A 49 -9.05 17.31 -68.36
N ALA A 50 -10.34 17.16 -68.68
CA ALA A 50 -11.39 16.96 -67.67
C ALA A 50 -11.14 15.69 -66.83
N GLU A 51 -10.70 14.59 -67.46
CA GLU A 51 -10.33 13.36 -66.74
C GLU A 51 -9.05 13.52 -65.90
N ALA A 52 -8.09 14.33 -66.34
CA ALA A 52 -6.91 14.65 -65.55
C ALA A 52 -7.26 15.54 -64.34
N GLU A 53 -8.17 16.49 -64.50
CA GLU A 53 -8.68 17.34 -63.43
C GLU A 53 -9.45 16.53 -62.38
N THR A 54 -10.29 15.57 -62.80
CA THR A 54 -10.98 14.68 -61.84
C THR A 54 -9.99 13.79 -61.09
N ARG A 55 -9.01 13.19 -61.77
CA ARG A 55 -7.94 12.42 -61.10
C ARG A 55 -7.11 13.28 -60.15
N ALA A 56 -6.81 14.53 -60.51
CA ALA A 56 -6.08 15.45 -59.64
C ALA A 56 -6.89 15.81 -58.39
N ALA A 57 -8.21 16.03 -58.53
CA ALA A 57 -9.11 16.26 -57.40
C ALA A 57 -9.21 15.04 -56.48
N GLU A 58 -9.30 13.83 -57.04
CA GLU A 58 -9.31 12.58 -56.28
C GLU A 58 -8.00 12.34 -55.51
N LEU A 59 -6.85 12.63 -56.13
CA LEU A 59 -5.55 12.51 -55.47
C LEU A 59 -5.38 13.56 -54.37
N ALA A 60 -5.86 14.79 -54.58
CA ALA A 60 -5.85 15.83 -53.56
C ALA A 60 -6.73 15.46 -52.35
N ALA A 61 -7.90 14.87 -52.60
CA ALA A 61 -8.77 14.36 -51.52
C ALA A 61 -8.09 13.23 -50.72
N ARG A 62 -7.50 12.25 -51.41
CA ARG A 62 -6.76 11.15 -50.74
C ARG A 62 -5.56 11.63 -49.94
N LEU A 63 -4.85 12.65 -50.41
CA LEU A 63 -3.75 13.27 -49.67
C LEU A 63 -4.26 13.99 -48.42
N ALA A 64 -5.35 14.75 -48.53
CA ALA A 64 -5.94 15.43 -47.40
C ALA A 64 -6.45 14.45 -46.32
N ASP A 65 -7.08 13.34 -46.73
CA ASP A 65 -7.52 12.29 -45.82
C ASP A 65 -6.32 11.61 -45.15
N ALA A 66 -5.27 11.27 -45.90
CA ALA A 66 -4.07 10.62 -45.37
C ALA A 66 -3.27 11.53 -44.41
N GLU A 67 -3.19 12.84 -44.69
CA GLU A 67 -2.57 13.82 -43.79
C GLU A 67 -3.41 14.07 -42.53
N GLY A 68 -4.74 14.06 -42.66
CA GLY A 68 -5.67 14.16 -41.53
C GLY A 68 -5.58 12.94 -40.60
N ASP A 69 -5.72 11.74 -41.15
CA ASP A 69 -5.64 10.48 -40.40
C ASP A 69 -4.24 10.28 -39.80
N GLY A 70 -3.19 10.56 -40.57
CA GLY A 70 -1.80 10.48 -40.12
C GLY A 70 -1.49 11.48 -39.01
N GLY A 71 -2.01 12.72 -39.09
CA GLY A 71 -1.88 13.74 -38.07
C GLY A 71 -2.61 13.38 -36.77
N SER A 72 -3.82 12.81 -36.87
CA SER A 72 -4.59 12.34 -35.71
C SER A 72 -3.87 11.20 -35.00
N ALA A 73 -3.40 10.20 -35.74
CA ALA A 73 -2.69 9.06 -35.16
C ALA A 73 -1.36 9.46 -34.49
N LEU A 74 -0.64 10.45 -35.04
CA LEU A 74 0.59 10.99 -34.44
C LEU A 74 0.30 11.73 -33.13
N ALA A 75 -0.75 12.55 -33.11
CA ALA A 75 -1.18 13.27 -31.91
C ALA A 75 -1.61 12.29 -30.79
N GLU A 76 -2.40 11.28 -31.13
CA GLU A 76 -2.81 10.21 -30.20
C GLU A 76 -1.60 9.44 -29.64
N ALA A 77 -0.62 9.11 -30.49
CA ALA A 77 0.60 8.43 -30.06
C ALA A 77 1.48 9.30 -29.14
N GLN A 78 1.55 10.62 -29.40
CA GLN A 78 2.27 11.56 -28.54
C GLN A 78 1.58 11.73 -27.19
N GLU A 79 0.25 11.85 -27.16
CA GLU A 79 -0.51 11.91 -25.92
C GLU A 79 -0.34 10.62 -25.09
N ALA A 80 -0.37 9.45 -25.73
CA ALA A 80 -0.13 8.17 -25.06
C ALA A 80 1.30 8.06 -24.50
N LEU A 81 2.31 8.54 -25.25
CA LEU A 81 3.70 8.54 -24.80
C LEU A 81 3.91 9.48 -23.60
N ASP A 82 3.34 10.68 -23.65
CA ASP A 82 3.41 11.64 -22.55
C ASP A 82 2.71 11.11 -21.29
N ALA A 83 1.55 10.45 -21.47
CA ALA A 83 0.84 9.77 -20.40
C ALA A 83 1.70 8.66 -19.77
N GLU A 84 2.32 7.80 -20.57
CA GLU A 84 3.20 6.73 -20.09
C GLU A 84 4.44 7.29 -19.37
N GLN A 85 5.07 8.34 -19.90
CA GLN A 85 6.21 9.00 -19.26
C GLN A 85 5.84 9.58 -17.89
N SER A 86 4.66 10.21 -17.78
CA SER A 86 4.16 10.74 -16.51
C SER A 86 3.87 9.62 -15.50
N ALA A 87 3.29 8.51 -15.94
CA ALA A 87 3.03 7.34 -15.12
C ALA A 87 4.34 6.70 -14.63
N ASN A 88 5.33 6.54 -15.52
CA ASN A 88 6.65 6.03 -15.18
C ASN A 88 7.40 6.94 -14.19
N ALA A 89 7.27 8.26 -14.34
CA ALA A 89 7.84 9.22 -13.38
C ALA A 89 7.19 9.06 -11.99
N ALA A 90 5.85 8.97 -11.93
CA ALA A 90 5.12 8.77 -10.68
C ALA A 90 5.47 7.43 -10.01
N LEU A 91 5.56 6.33 -10.77
CA LEU A 91 5.98 5.03 -10.26
C LEU A 91 7.42 5.07 -9.73
N THR A 92 8.33 5.78 -10.41
CA THR A 92 9.72 5.93 -9.95
C THR A 92 9.78 6.71 -8.63
N GLU A 93 8.95 7.73 -8.46
CA GLU A 93 8.84 8.47 -7.21
C GLU A 93 8.26 7.59 -6.08
N GLN A 94 7.21 6.83 -6.37
CA GLN A 94 6.63 5.87 -5.43
C GLN A 94 7.64 4.79 -5.01
N LEU A 95 8.43 4.25 -5.95
CA LEU A 95 9.49 3.28 -5.64
C LEU A 95 10.54 3.89 -4.72
N ARG A 96 11.00 5.12 -4.99
CA ARG A 96 11.95 5.81 -4.09
C ARG A 96 11.36 6.04 -2.70
N ALA A 97 10.09 6.43 -2.60
CA ALA A 97 9.42 6.62 -1.32
C ALA A 97 9.29 5.29 -0.54
N LEU A 98 8.94 4.21 -1.24
CA LEU A 98 8.83 2.88 -0.65
C LEU A 98 10.18 2.33 -0.20
N GLU A 99 11.24 2.52 -1.00
CA GLU A 99 12.61 2.16 -0.62
C GLU A 99 13.09 2.96 0.60
N ALA A 100 12.82 4.26 0.65
CA ALA A 100 13.16 5.10 1.81
C ALA A 100 12.42 4.66 3.07
N SER A 101 11.12 4.35 2.96
CA SER A 101 10.31 3.82 4.06
C SER A 101 10.84 2.46 4.54
N ARG A 102 11.18 1.56 3.62
CA ARG A 102 11.77 0.26 3.93
C ARG A 102 13.14 0.38 4.60
N GLN A 103 13.98 1.33 4.15
CA GLN A 103 15.27 1.57 4.79
C GLN A 103 15.08 2.10 6.22
N ALA A 104 14.14 3.03 6.43
CA ALA A 104 13.85 3.56 7.76
C ALA A 104 13.36 2.47 8.72
N SER A 105 12.48 1.57 8.28
CA SER A 105 12.01 0.46 9.11
C SER A 105 13.11 -0.57 9.40
N GLN A 106 14.02 -0.82 8.44
CA GLN A 106 15.20 -1.66 8.66
C GLN A 106 16.17 -1.04 9.67
N ASP A 107 16.44 0.26 9.58
CA ASP A 107 17.30 0.99 10.52
C ASP A 107 16.69 1.01 11.93
N GLU A 108 15.37 1.16 12.04
CA GLU A 108 14.65 1.08 13.31
C GLU A 108 14.73 -0.32 13.93
N ALA A 109 14.50 -1.36 13.13
CA ALA A 109 14.64 -2.75 13.58
C ALA A 109 16.08 -3.05 14.03
N ALA A 110 17.10 -2.54 13.31
CA ALA A 110 18.50 -2.67 13.71
C ALA A 110 18.81 -1.96 15.04
N ARG A 111 18.18 -0.80 15.30
CA ARG A 111 18.33 -0.10 16.58
C ARG A 111 17.65 -0.84 17.73
N LEU A 112 16.43 -1.34 17.52
CA LEU A 112 15.69 -2.09 18.54
C LEU A 112 16.41 -3.40 18.89
N THR A 113 16.91 -4.13 17.89
CA THR A 113 17.70 -5.35 18.12
C THR A 113 18.97 -5.06 18.91
N ALA A 114 19.74 -4.03 18.55
CA ALA A 114 20.92 -3.62 19.32
C ALA A 114 20.58 -3.22 20.76
N ALA A 115 19.50 -2.47 20.98
CA ALA A 115 19.04 -2.09 22.32
C ALA A 115 18.60 -3.32 23.14
N HIS A 116 17.93 -4.29 22.52
CA HIS A 116 17.57 -5.54 23.17
C HIS A 116 18.79 -6.39 23.52
N GLU A 117 19.78 -6.49 22.64
CA GLU A 117 21.03 -7.20 22.92
C GLU A 117 21.80 -6.57 24.08
N GLU A 118 21.87 -5.24 24.14
CA GLU A 118 22.46 -4.50 25.26
C GLU A 118 21.70 -4.78 26.57
N LYS A 119 20.37 -4.72 26.54
CA LYS A 119 19.56 -5.01 27.74
C LYS A 119 19.69 -6.45 28.20
N MET A 120 19.77 -7.40 27.27
CA MET A 120 20.02 -8.80 27.60
C MET A 120 21.40 -8.99 28.22
N ALA A 121 22.43 -8.32 27.71
CA ALA A 121 23.76 -8.34 28.30
C ALA A 121 23.74 -7.77 29.74
N GLU A 122 23.07 -6.65 29.97
CA GLU A 122 22.90 -6.06 31.31
C GLU A 122 22.20 -7.03 32.27
N LEU A 123 21.04 -7.57 31.88
CA LEU A 123 20.29 -8.53 32.70
C LEU A 123 21.08 -9.80 32.98
N THR A 124 21.88 -10.28 32.03
CA THR A 124 22.77 -11.43 32.27
C THR A 124 23.87 -11.09 33.27
N GLY A 125 24.43 -9.88 33.23
CA GLY A 125 25.38 -9.37 34.22
C GLY A 125 24.77 -9.32 35.62
N GLU A 126 23.62 -8.67 35.77
CA GLU A 126 22.89 -8.58 37.04
C GLU A 126 22.56 -9.98 37.62
N LEU A 127 22.18 -10.93 36.75
CA LEU A 127 21.89 -12.30 37.17
C LEU A 127 23.15 -13.02 37.67
N THR A 128 24.31 -12.79 37.04
CA THR A 128 25.58 -13.37 37.51
C THR A 128 26.01 -12.78 38.85
N GLU A 129 25.87 -11.46 39.04
CA GLU A 129 26.16 -10.79 40.30
C GLU A 129 25.23 -11.27 41.41
N SER A 130 23.92 -11.36 41.14
CA SER A 130 22.94 -11.86 42.09
C SER A 130 23.20 -13.32 42.49
N ARG A 131 23.61 -14.18 41.53
CA ARG A 131 24.01 -15.56 41.83
C ARG A 131 25.25 -15.62 42.71
N ALA A 132 26.27 -14.83 42.41
CA ALA A 132 27.48 -14.75 43.22
C ALA A 132 27.17 -14.26 44.65
N ALA A 133 26.34 -13.22 44.79
CA ALA A 133 25.90 -12.73 46.09
C ALA A 133 25.10 -13.79 46.88
N ASN A 134 24.24 -14.55 46.21
CA ASN A 134 23.51 -15.66 46.85
C ASN A 134 24.43 -16.80 47.29
N GLU A 135 25.44 -17.15 46.49
CA GLU A 135 26.45 -18.14 46.88
C GLU A 135 27.26 -17.68 48.09
N GLU A 136 27.64 -16.41 48.13
CA GLU A 136 28.36 -15.81 49.27
C GLU A 136 27.49 -15.79 50.54
N LEU A 137 26.23 -15.37 50.44
CA LEU A 137 25.30 -15.42 51.58
C LEU A 137 25.08 -16.85 52.09
N ARG A 138 24.97 -17.83 51.18
CA ARG A 138 24.87 -19.25 51.56
C ARG A 138 26.13 -19.74 52.27
N ALA A 139 27.32 -19.32 51.82
CA ALA A 139 28.57 -19.63 52.49
C ALA A 139 28.63 -19.02 53.89
N GLN A 140 28.22 -17.75 54.05
CA GLN A 140 28.14 -17.09 55.35
C GLN A 140 27.15 -17.78 56.31
N ILE A 141 26.00 -18.22 55.81
CA ILE A 141 25.03 -19.00 56.59
C ILE A 141 25.65 -20.32 57.03
N ALA A 142 26.29 -21.06 56.11
CA ALA A 142 26.95 -22.32 56.43
C ALA A 142 28.09 -22.17 57.43
N GLU A 143 28.87 -21.09 57.36
CA GLU A 143 29.92 -20.77 58.33
C GLU A 143 29.33 -20.45 59.71
N ARG A 144 28.25 -19.66 59.77
CA ARG A 144 27.54 -19.35 61.01
C ARG A 144 26.91 -20.60 61.64
N ASP A 145 26.35 -21.48 60.83
CA ASP A 145 25.70 -22.71 61.29
C ASP A 145 26.74 -23.80 61.66
N ALA A 146 27.95 -23.75 61.10
CA ALA A 146 29.08 -24.63 61.46
C ALA A 146 29.86 -24.14 62.69
N ALA A 147 29.65 -22.90 63.15
CA ALA A 147 30.17 -22.44 64.43
C ALA A 147 29.58 -23.34 65.54
N PRO A 148 30.40 -23.84 66.49
CA PRO A 148 29.89 -24.68 67.57
C PRO A 148 28.80 -23.90 68.30
N ALA A 149 27.65 -24.53 68.51
CA ALA A 149 26.55 -23.97 69.28
C ALA A 149 27.11 -23.44 70.61
N ILE A 150 27.32 -22.13 70.67
CA ILE A 150 27.54 -21.44 71.94
C ILE A 150 26.25 -21.69 72.73
N ALA A 151 26.45 -21.99 74.01
CA ALA A 151 25.45 -22.30 75.02
C ALA A 151 24.10 -21.60 74.82
N GLU A 152 23.03 -22.25 75.30
CA GLU A 152 21.66 -21.72 75.35
C GLU A 152 21.61 -20.19 75.31
N PRO A 153 20.87 -19.59 74.34
CA PRO A 153 20.93 -18.15 74.13
C PRO A 153 20.64 -17.42 75.45
N ASP A 154 21.49 -16.43 75.74
CA ASP A 154 21.36 -15.57 76.90
C ASP A 154 19.90 -15.07 76.96
N PRO A 155 19.22 -15.05 78.12
CA PRO A 155 17.86 -14.53 78.24
C PRO A 155 17.62 -13.18 77.52
N GLU A 156 18.66 -12.35 77.37
CA GLU A 156 18.59 -11.10 76.57
C GLU A 156 18.44 -11.32 75.05
N ASP A 157 19.05 -12.37 74.50
CA ASP A 157 18.91 -12.73 73.08
C ASP A 157 17.51 -13.28 72.78
N LYS A 158 16.95 -14.10 73.69
CA LYS A 158 15.56 -14.58 73.57
C LYS A 158 14.56 -13.42 73.60
N ALA A 159 14.74 -12.48 74.52
CA ALA A 159 13.89 -11.28 74.60
C ALA A 159 14.03 -10.38 73.34
N THR A 160 15.20 -10.37 72.72
CA THR A 160 15.44 -9.64 71.47
C THR A 160 14.78 -10.31 70.27
N ILE A 161 14.83 -11.65 70.21
CA ILE A 161 14.15 -12.43 69.17
C ILE A 161 12.64 -12.23 69.27
N GLU A 162 12.04 -12.37 70.46
CA GLU A 162 10.59 -12.16 70.65
C GLU A 162 10.13 -10.75 70.24
N ARG A 163 10.95 -9.73 70.53
CA ARG A 163 10.69 -8.34 70.11
C ARG A 163 10.75 -8.19 68.59
N LEU A 164 11.79 -8.74 67.95
CA LEU A 164 11.93 -8.68 66.49
C LEU A 164 10.83 -9.48 65.78
N GLU A 165 10.40 -10.61 66.32
CA GLU A 165 9.25 -11.37 65.82
C GLU A 165 7.97 -10.55 65.89
N GLY A 166 7.73 -9.83 67.00
CA GLY A 166 6.61 -8.90 67.13
C GLY A 166 6.67 -7.75 66.11
N GLU A 167 7.84 -7.17 65.88
CA GLU A 167 8.04 -6.13 64.86
C GLU A 167 7.80 -6.67 63.44
N VAL A 168 8.30 -7.87 63.12
CA VAL A 168 8.05 -8.54 61.83
C VAL A 168 6.56 -8.81 61.64
N GLU A 169 5.84 -9.22 62.68
CA GLU A 169 4.39 -9.42 62.60
C GLU A 169 3.63 -8.12 62.33
N ILE A 170 4.03 -7.02 62.99
CA ILE A 170 3.48 -5.68 62.74
C ILE A 170 3.77 -5.24 61.30
N LEU A 171 4.99 -5.44 60.81
CA LEU A 171 5.38 -5.11 59.45
C LEU A 171 4.60 -5.95 58.43
N ARG A 172 4.42 -7.26 58.66
CA ARG A 172 3.60 -8.14 57.82
C ARG A 172 2.15 -7.67 57.77
N ARG A 173 1.56 -7.30 58.92
CA ARG A 173 0.21 -6.71 58.97
C ARG A 173 0.13 -5.39 58.20
N ARG A 174 1.16 -4.54 58.27
CA ARG A 174 1.25 -3.29 57.52
C ARG A 174 1.36 -3.53 56.01
N VAL A 175 2.21 -4.47 55.59
CA VAL A 175 2.35 -4.85 54.17
C VAL A 175 1.04 -5.41 53.63
N LYS A 176 0.34 -6.26 54.39
CA LYS A 176 -0.99 -6.77 53.99
C LYS A 176 -1.99 -5.64 53.77
N ARG A 177 -2.00 -4.63 54.65
CA ARG A 177 -2.85 -3.45 54.50
C ARG A 177 -2.50 -2.63 53.26
N LEU A 178 -1.22 -2.32 53.08
CA LEU A 178 -0.74 -1.56 51.91
C LEU A 178 -1.03 -2.28 50.59
N ARG A 179 -0.94 -3.62 50.56
CA ARG A 179 -1.35 -4.42 49.40
C ARG A 179 -2.86 -4.31 49.12
N GLY A 180 -3.69 -4.34 50.16
CA GLY A 180 -5.13 -4.11 50.03
C GLY A 180 -5.44 -2.71 49.50
N GLU A 181 -4.80 -1.68 50.06
CA GLU A 181 -4.92 -0.29 49.60
C GLU A 181 -4.47 -0.14 48.13
N ALA A 182 -3.35 -0.76 47.76
CA ALA A 182 -2.85 -0.76 46.38
C ALA A 182 -3.80 -1.48 45.40
N ALA A 183 -4.45 -2.58 45.83
CA ALA A 183 -5.46 -3.26 45.02
C ALA A 183 -6.68 -2.37 44.78
N THR A 184 -7.20 -1.72 45.83
CA THR A 184 -8.32 -0.77 45.68
C THR A 184 -7.96 0.43 44.80
N ALA A 185 -6.73 0.92 44.87
CA ALA A 185 -6.28 2.02 44.02
C ALA A 185 -6.13 1.61 42.54
N ARG A 186 -5.76 0.35 42.27
CA ARG A 186 -5.74 -0.20 40.91
C ARG A 186 -7.14 -0.32 40.33
N GLU A 187 -8.08 -0.85 41.11
CA GLU A 187 -9.50 -0.96 40.71
C GLU A 187 -10.09 0.42 40.36
N GLN A 188 -9.85 1.43 41.20
CA GLN A 188 -10.26 2.82 40.91
C GLN A 188 -9.62 3.41 39.65
N ARG A 189 -8.33 3.09 39.40
CA ARG A 189 -7.65 3.55 38.18
C ARG A 189 -8.25 2.89 36.94
N ASP A 190 -8.52 1.60 37.01
CA ASP A 190 -9.03 0.83 35.89
C ASP A 190 -10.47 1.29 35.57
N GLU A 191 -11.32 1.50 36.57
CA GLU A 191 -12.66 2.11 36.39
C GLU A 191 -12.57 3.52 35.78
N ALA A 192 -11.61 4.34 36.22
CA ALA A 192 -11.40 5.67 35.64
C ALA A 192 -10.89 5.61 34.18
N GLN A 193 -10.12 4.57 33.83
CA GLN A 193 -9.65 4.35 32.46
C GLN A 193 -10.77 3.89 31.55
N ASP A 194 -11.64 3.00 32.01
CA ASP A 194 -12.81 2.55 31.26
C ASP A 194 -13.74 3.73 30.92
N ILE A 195 -13.96 4.64 31.89
CA ILE A 195 -14.74 5.87 31.67
C ILE A 195 -14.06 6.78 30.62
N LEU A 196 -12.74 6.90 30.66
CA LEU A 196 -12.00 7.70 29.67
C LEU A 196 -12.06 7.09 28.27
N ASP A 197 -12.00 5.77 28.17
CA ASP A 197 -12.09 5.05 26.91
C ASP A 197 -13.52 5.10 26.34
N GLU A 198 -14.56 5.06 27.18
CA GLU A 198 -15.95 5.30 26.78
C GLU A 198 -16.15 6.72 26.23
N LEU A 199 -15.58 7.73 26.90
CA LEU A 199 -15.60 9.13 26.42
C LEU A 199 -14.84 9.31 25.10
N ARG A 200 -13.72 8.59 24.91
CA ARG A 200 -12.90 8.64 23.69
C ARG A 200 -13.52 7.88 22.52
N SER A 201 -14.28 6.83 22.79
CA SER A 201 -15.00 6.03 21.80
C SER A 201 -16.22 6.75 21.22
N GLY A 202 -16.63 7.90 21.79
CA GLY A 202 -17.60 8.81 21.20
C GLY A 202 -17.20 9.39 19.84
N ASP A 203 -15.90 9.32 19.46
CA ASP A 203 -15.37 9.78 18.18
C ASP A 203 -15.06 8.60 17.23
N GLY A 204 -16.13 8.03 16.65
CA GLY A 204 -16.26 7.46 15.30
C GLY A 204 -15.33 6.35 14.76
N ASP A 205 -14.01 6.42 14.95
CA ASP A 205 -13.03 5.57 14.23
C ASP A 205 -11.95 4.95 15.16
N GLY A 206 -11.96 5.30 16.45
CA GLY A 206 -10.99 4.82 17.45
C GLY A 206 -11.38 3.57 18.22
N ALA A 207 -12.59 3.04 18.03
CA ALA A 207 -13.17 2.00 18.89
C ALA A 207 -12.51 0.61 18.74
N THR A 208 -12.17 0.22 17.51
CA THR A 208 -11.50 -1.06 17.22
C THR A 208 -10.06 -1.06 17.72
N GLU A 209 -9.31 0.01 17.45
CA GLU A 209 -7.93 0.15 17.91
C GLU A 209 -7.84 0.34 19.44
N ALA A 210 -8.83 0.99 20.07
CA ALA A 210 -8.92 1.07 21.52
C ALA A 210 -9.21 -0.30 22.15
N ALA A 211 -10.16 -1.07 21.60
CA ALA A 211 -10.46 -2.42 22.06
C ALA A 211 -9.22 -3.34 21.98
N LEU A 212 -8.52 -3.32 20.84
CA LEU A 212 -7.25 -4.05 20.66
C LEU A 212 -6.18 -3.64 21.68
N ARG A 213 -6.05 -2.34 22.00
CA ARG A 213 -5.10 -1.87 23.02
C ARG A 213 -5.45 -2.34 24.43
N VAL A 214 -6.74 -2.39 24.77
CA VAL A 214 -7.23 -2.92 26.05
C VAL A 214 -6.95 -4.42 26.14
N GLU A 215 -7.33 -5.19 25.13
CA GLU A 215 -7.09 -6.64 25.09
C GLU A 215 -5.60 -6.98 25.14
N LEU A 216 -4.75 -6.25 24.41
CA LEU A 216 -3.29 -6.43 24.48
C LEU A 216 -2.70 -6.05 25.85
N ARG A 217 -3.34 -5.15 26.60
CA ARG A 217 -2.93 -4.80 27.96
C ARG A 217 -3.35 -5.89 28.94
N GLU A 218 -4.57 -6.41 28.83
CA GLU A 218 -5.06 -7.54 29.63
C GLU A 218 -4.20 -8.79 29.41
N LEU A 219 -3.87 -9.12 28.15
CA LEU A 219 -3.00 -10.24 27.82
C LEU A 219 -1.60 -10.08 28.43
N ARG A 220 -1.04 -8.87 28.43
CA ARG A 220 0.27 -8.59 29.04
C ARG A 220 0.24 -8.72 30.57
N LEU A 221 -0.83 -8.24 31.20
CA LEU A 221 -1.01 -8.34 32.66
C LEU A 221 -1.19 -9.80 33.10
N ALA A 222 -2.06 -10.55 32.43
CA ALA A 222 -2.29 -11.97 32.72
C ALA A 222 -1.02 -12.81 32.51
N ASN A 223 -0.24 -12.52 31.47
CA ASN A 223 1.05 -13.17 31.24
C ASN A 223 2.13 -12.76 32.26
N ALA A 224 2.11 -11.54 32.79
CA ALA A 224 3.01 -11.14 33.86
C ALA A 224 2.69 -11.90 35.16
N GLU A 225 1.40 -11.97 35.52
CA GLU A 225 0.92 -12.68 36.71
C GLU A 225 1.19 -14.20 36.64
N LEU A 226 1.03 -14.82 35.48
CA LEU A 226 1.44 -16.20 35.23
C LEU A 226 2.93 -16.43 35.43
N ARG A 227 3.78 -15.50 34.95
CA ARG A 227 5.23 -15.59 35.10
C ARG A 227 5.64 -15.48 36.57
N ASP A 228 5.04 -14.54 37.29
CA ASP A 228 5.31 -14.30 38.72
C ASP A 228 4.92 -15.52 39.56
N THR A 229 3.68 -16.01 39.40
CA THR A 229 3.19 -17.21 40.12
C THR A 229 3.99 -18.45 39.77
N SER A 230 4.37 -18.62 38.50
CA SER A 230 5.25 -19.73 38.06
C SER A 230 6.66 -19.62 38.63
N GLN A 231 7.19 -18.41 38.78
CA GLN A 231 8.51 -18.18 39.38
C GLN A 231 8.48 -18.46 40.88
N GLU A 232 7.43 -18.03 41.58
CA GLU A 232 7.22 -18.33 43.00
C GLU A 232 7.10 -19.83 43.26
N MET A 233 6.29 -20.55 42.46
CA MET A 233 6.21 -22.02 42.54
C MET A 233 7.57 -22.69 42.29
N ARG A 234 8.35 -22.23 41.30
CA ARG A 234 9.70 -22.77 41.04
C ARG A 234 10.65 -22.53 42.21
N GLN A 235 10.55 -21.39 42.90
CA GLN A 235 11.37 -21.10 44.08
C GLN A 235 11.03 -22.02 45.24
N ILE A 236 9.73 -22.23 45.51
CA ILE A 236 9.25 -23.13 46.57
C ILE A 236 9.70 -24.57 46.30
N VAL A 237 9.52 -25.05 45.07
CA VAL A 237 9.98 -26.40 44.67
C VAL A 237 11.50 -26.51 44.76
N ALA A 238 12.26 -25.48 44.38
CA ALA A 238 13.72 -25.47 44.49
C ALA A 238 14.22 -25.47 45.94
N GLN A 239 13.41 -25.00 46.89
CA GLN A 239 13.67 -25.08 48.33
C GLN A 239 13.26 -26.45 48.93
N GLY A 240 12.69 -27.35 48.12
CA GLY A 240 12.21 -28.66 48.57
C GLY A 240 10.90 -28.60 49.34
N GLU A 241 10.21 -27.45 49.32
CA GLU A 241 8.94 -27.23 49.98
C GLU A 241 7.78 -27.64 49.05
N THR A 242 6.68 -28.08 49.66
CA THR A 242 5.45 -28.39 48.91
C THR A 242 4.75 -27.10 48.51
N VAL A 243 4.39 -26.98 47.23
CA VAL A 243 3.59 -25.86 46.72
C VAL A 243 2.24 -25.80 47.45
N ASP A 244 1.92 -24.63 48.00
CA ASP A 244 0.65 -24.38 48.67
C ASP A 244 -0.53 -24.57 47.69
N PRO A 245 -1.58 -25.33 48.07
CA PRO A 245 -2.81 -25.43 47.28
C PRO A 245 -3.40 -24.10 46.80
N ASP A 246 -3.30 -23.04 47.60
CA ASP A 246 -3.83 -21.72 47.24
C ASP A 246 -2.98 -21.05 46.14
N LEU A 247 -1.66 -21.23 46.18
CA LEU A 247 -0.75 -20.75 45.13
C LEU A 247 -0.94 -21.53 43.83
N LEU A 248 -1.16 -22.84 43.92
CA LEU A 248 -1.50 -23.67 42.76
C LEU A 248 -2.82 -23.21 42.14
N ASN A 249 -3.86 -23.00 42.96
CA ASN A 249 -5.15 -22.48 42.49
C ASN A 249 -5.03 -21.09 41.86
N ALA A 250 -4.19 -20.21 42.42
CA ALA A 250 -3.90 -18.90 41.84
C ALA A 250 -3.20 -19.02 40.47
N SER A 251 -2.25 -19.94 40.32
CA SER A 251 -1.59 -20.19 39.04
C SER A 251 -2.55 -20.72 37.98
N MET A 252 -3.44 -21.67 38.35
CA MET A 252 -4.46 -22.20 37.44
C MET A 252 -5.49 -21.13 37.06
N ALA A 253 -5.86 -20.25 38.00
CA ALA A 253 -6.74 -19.13 37.71
C ALA A 253 -6.09 -18.13 36.74
N ALA A 254 -4.81 -17.78 36.95
CA ALA A 254 -4.05 -16.92 36.04
C ALA A 254 -3.90 -17.56 34.65
N GLU A 255 -3.72 -18.88 34.56
CA GLU A 255 -3.66 -19.63 33.31
C GLU A 255 -4.99 -19.57 32.54
N LEU A 256 -6.11 -19.76 33.25
CA LEU A 256 -7.44 -19.63 32.66
C LEU A 256 -7.74 -18.21 32.17
N VAL A 257 -7.29 -17.18 32.90
CA VAL A 257 -7.43 -15.78 32.49
C VAL A 257 -6.58 -15.49 31.25
N ALA A 258 -5.33 -15.95 31.22
CA ALA A 258 -4.45 -15.77 30.07
C ALA A 258 -4.97 -16.49 28.82
N LEU A 259 -5.45 -17.74 28.94
CA LEU A 259 -6.05 -18.49 27.82
C LEU A 259 -7.32 -17.83 27.29
N LYS A 260 -8.12 -17.21 28.18
CA LYS A 260 -9.29 -16.44 27.77
C LYS A 260 -8.90 -15.16 27.03
N ALA A 261 -7.90 -14.44 27.54
CA ALA A 261 -7.39 -13.24 26.89
C ALA A 261 -6.75 -13.54 25.53
N GLU A 262 -6.02 -14.65 25.41
CA GLU A 262 -5.45 -15.14 24.15
C GLU A 262 -6.56 -15.45 23.14
N ARG A 263 -7.59 -16.21 23.53
CA ARG A 263 -8.74 -16.48 22.65
C ARG A 263 -9.52 -15.23 22.25
N ALA A 264 -9.64 -14.24 23.13
CA ALA A 264 -10.29 -12.98 22.83
C ALA A 264 -9.49 -12.19 21.78
N ALA A 265 -8.18 -12.08 21.97
CA ALA A 265 -7.29 -11.42 21.02
C ALA A 265 -7.28 -12.12 19.64
N GLU A 266 -7.24 -13.45 19.61
CA GLU A 266 -7.37 -14.23 18.36
C GLU A 266 -8.72 -13.98 17.66
N ALA A 267 -9.81 -13.89 18.41
CA ALA A 267 -11.13 -13.60 17.86
C ALA A 267 -11.23 -12.18 17.30
N ALA A 268 -10.64 -11.19 17.98
CA ALA A 268 -10.59 -9.81 17.53
C ALA A 268 -9.74 -9.68 16.24
N GLU A 269 -8.58 -10.34 16.18
CA GLU A 269 -7.73 -10.38 14.98
C GLU A 269 -8.45 -11.04 13.79
N MET A 270 -9.11 -12.18 14.01
CA MET A 270 -9.90 -12.85 12.97
C MET A 270 -11.06 -11.97 12.48
N GLN A 271 -11.75 -11.26 13.38
CA GLN A 271 -12.82 -10.35 13.00
C GLN A 271 -12.29 -9.17 12.18
N GLN A 272 -11.15 -8.59 12.57
CA GLN A 272 -10.50 -7.52 11.81
C GLN A 272 -10.11 -7.98 10.39
N ILE A 273 -9.53 -9.18 10.25
CA ILE A 273 -9.20 -9.76 8.94
C ILE A 273 -10.47 -9.95 8.11
N VAL A 274 -11.55 -10.45 8.71
CA VAL A 274 -12.84 -10.60 8.02
C VAL A 274 -13.39 -9.25 7.58
N ASP A 275 -13.33 -8.23 8.42
CA ASP A 275 -13.80 -6.88 8.11
C ASP A 275 -13.00 -6.23 6.97
N GLU A 276 -11.69 -6.49 6.90
CA GLU A 276 -10.79 -6.01 5.84
C GLU A 276 -10.97 -6.78 4.51
N LEU A 277 -11.26 -8.09 4.59
CA LEU A 277 -11.51 -8.93 3.42
C LEU A 277 -12.94 -8.80 2.85
N THR A 278 -13.92 -8.44 3.69
CA THR A 278 -15.32 -8.26 3.29
C THR A 278 -15.52 -7.26 2.13
N PRO A 279 -14.91 -6.07 2.12
CA PRO A 279 -15.02 -5.14 0.99
C PRO A 279 -14.31 -5.64 -0.27
N LEU A 280 -13.22 -6.41 -0.14
CA LEU A 280 -12.51 -7.01 -1.27
C LEU A 280 -13.34 -8.09 -1.97
N VAL A 281 -14.09 -8.88 -1.21
CA VAL A 281 -14.99 -9.92 -1.74
C VAL A 281 -16.30 -9.33 -2.26
N SER A 282 -16.78 -8.24 -1.67
CA SER A 282 -18.03 -7.57 -2.08
C SER A 282 -17.83 -6.61 -3.27
N GLY A 283 -16.61 -6.11 -3.50
CA GLY A 283 -16.25 -5.17 -4.57
C GLY A 283 -16.13 -5.80 -5.97
N ASP A 284 -16.08 -7.13 -6.09
CA ASP A 284 -16.02 -7.84 -7.38
C ASP A 284 -17.41 -8.08 -8.01
N SER A 285 -18.48 -7.59 -7.37
CA SER A 285 -19.86 -7.68 -7.89
C SER A 285 -20.36 -6.38 -8.55
N ALA A 286 -19.55 -5.32 -8.57
CA ALA A 286 -19.95 -4.00 -9.07
C ALA A 286 -19.23 -3.56 -10.37
N ASN A 287 -18.36 -4.41 -10.93
CA ASN A 287 -17.59 -4.13 -12.16
C ASN A 287 -17.60 -5.31 -13.14
N ALA A 288 -18.79 -5.87 -13.41
CA ALA A 288 -19.05 -6.76 -14.55
C ALA A 288 -20.38 -6.40 -15.22
#